data_AF-A0A101E7I3-F1
#
_entry.id   AF-A0A101E7I3-F1
#
_cell.length_a   1.000
_cell.length_b   1.000
_cell.length_c   1.000
_cell.angle_alpha   90.00
_cell.angle_beta   90.00
_cell.angle_gamma   90.00
#
_symmetry.space_group_name_H-M   'P 1'
#
loop_
_entity.id
_entity.type
_entity.pdbx_description
1 polymer ?
#
loop_
_entity_poly.entity_id
_entity_poly.type
_entity_poly.pdbx_seq_one_letter_code
_entity_poly.pdbx_strand_id
1 'polypeptide(L)'
;MCEVNIIVKGYLVLEDGSCFEGISFGVEGKRLGEVVFNTGMTGYQEIITDPSYYGQIVCLTYPLIGNCGINNEDFQSHEPKVWGLVVKENCRNPNNWRMKYTLEEYLKEHGVIALEGIDTRSLTQKIRSKGTMLGIIAAGDWDVEELFLKIEKGKIEGKKLVPEVTVREPVF
;
A
#
# COMPACT_ATOMS: atom_id res chain seq x y z
N MET A 1 -7.79 14.82 -26.58
CA MET A 1 -8.63 14.94 -25.38
C MET A 1 -7.68 15.02 -24.21
N CYS A 2 -7.54 16.18 -23.58
CA CYS A 2 -6.77 16.30 -22.35
C CYS A 2 -7.59 15.64 -21.23
N GLU A 3 -7.16 14.49 -20.73
CA GLU A 3 -7.66 13.96 -19.48
C GLU A 3 -7.34 14.98 -18.38
N VAL A 4 -8.39 15.54 -17.79
CA VAL A 4 -8.26 16.33 -16.57
C VAL A 4 -7.88 15.32 -15.48
N ASN A 5 -6.58 15.22 -15.17
CA ASN A 5 -6.11 14.42 -14.05
C ASN A 5 -6.66 15.04 -12.77
N ILE A 6 -7.76 14.49 -12.26
CA ILE A 6 -8.30 14.83 -10.95
C ILE A 6 -7.28 14.32 -9.93
N ILE A 7 -6.56 15.24 -9.30
CA ILE A 7 -5.63 14.92 -8.22
C ILE A 7 -6.48 14.59 -6.99
N VAL A 8 -6.57 13.30 -6.68
CA VAL A 8 -7.25 12.82 -5.48
C VAL A 8 -6.26 12.84 -4.32
N LYS A 9 -6.61 13.56 -3.25
CA LYS A 9 -5.81 13.58 -2.02
C LYS A 9 -5.90 12.26 -1.28
N GLY A 10 -4.90 11.99 -0.46
CA GLY A 10 -4.98 10.91 0.51
C GLY A 10 -4.10 11.14 1.73
N TYR A 11 -4.37 10.34 2.76
CA TYR A 11 -3.78 10.45 4.07
C TYR A 11 -3.36 9.08 4.58
N LEU A 12 -2.15 9.01 5.15
CA LEU A 12 -1.77 7.94 6.05
C LEU A 12 -1.75 8.50 7.47
N VAL A 13 -2.70 8.06 8.29
CA VAL A 13 -2.79 8.45 9.70
C VAL A 13 -2.32 7.30 10.57
N LEU A 14 -1.43 7.57 11.51
CA LEU A 14 -0.86 6.57 12.43
C LEU A 14 -1.50 6.65 13.81
N GLU A 15 -1.40 5.57 14.58
CA GLU A 15 -1.94 5.49 15.94
C GLU A 15 -1.31 6.48 16.94
N ASP A 16 -0.17 7.08 16.61
CA ASP A 16 0.45 8.13 17.42
C ASP A 16 -0.02 9.54 17.05
N GLY A 17 -1.01 9.66 16.16
CA GLY A 17 -1.58 10.91 15.68
C GLY A 17 -0.81 11.55 14.52
N SER A 18 0.30 10.94 14.07
CA SER A 18 1.03 11.45 12.91
C SER A 18 0.21 11.26 11.64
N CYS A 19 0.19 12.29 10.79
CA CYS A 19 -0.48 12.26 9.50
C CYS A 19 0.51 12.57 8.38
N PHE A 20 0.47 11.77 7.32
CA PHE A 20 1.22 11.99 6.09
C PHE A 20 0.24 12.21 4.95
N GLU A 21 0.25 13.39 4.36
CA GLU A 21 -0.53 13.72 3.16
C GLU A 21 0.21 13.23 1.90
N GLY A 22 -0.56 12.68 0.96
CA GLY A 22 -0.08 12.21 -0.33
C GLY A 22 -1.13 12.35 -1.42
N ILE A 23 -0.81 11.82 -2.58
CA ILE A 23 -1.70 11.78 -3.75
C ILE A 23 -2.08 10.33 -4.01
N SER A 24 -3.37 10.06 -4.20
CA SER A 24 -3.83 8.72 -4.56
C SER A 24 -3.47 8.38 -5.99
N PHE A 25 -2.93 7.17 -6.18
CA PHE A 25 -2.78 6.52 -7.49
C PHE A 25 -3.37 5.11 -7.50
N GLY A 26 -4.05 4.70 -6.42
CA GLY A 26 -4.83 3.47 -6.32
C GLY A 26 -6.34 3.74 -6.40
N VAL A 27 -7.13 2.88 -5.76
CA VAL A 27 -8.58 3.14 -5.59
C VAL A 27 -8.86 4.10 -4.44
N GLU A 28 -9.99 4.81 -4.53
CA GLU A 28 -10.53 5.59 -3.41
C GLU A 28 -11.08 4.68 -2.30
N GLY A 29 -11.08 5.18 -1.07
CA GLY A 29 -11.56 4.44 0.09
C GLY A 29 -10.66 4.61 1.29
N LYS A 30 -10.81 3.74 2.29
CA LYS A 30 -9.91 3.69 3.45
C LYS A 30 -9.76 2.30 4.00
N ARG A 31 -8.60 2.03 4.60
CA ARG A 31 -8.31 0.72 5.21
C ARG A 31 -7.41 0.88 6.43
N LEU A 32 -7.80 0.22 7.52
CA LEU A 32 -7.00 0.09 8.74
C LEU A 32 -6.09 -1.12 8.60
N GLY A 33 -4.80 -0.97 8.88
CA GLY A 33 -3.84 -2.07 8.87
C GLY A 33 -2.59 -1.75 9.69
N GLU A 34 -1.70 -2.74 9.78
CA GLU A 34 -0.38 -2.54 10.37
C GLU A 34 0.55 -1.89 9.35
N VAL A 35 1.18 -0.76 9.70
CA VAL A 35 2.08 -0.03 8.81
C VAL A 35 3.49 -0.58 8.98
N VAL A 36 4.03 -1.12 7.90
CA VAL A 36 5.38 -1.70 7.82
C VAL A 36 6.19 -1.02 6.74
N PHE A 37 7.51 -1.17 6.78
CA PHE A 37 8.37 -0.73 5.69
C PHE A 37 9.18 -1.89 5.12
N ASN A 38 9.51 -1.80 3.83
CA ASN A 38 10.41 -2.74 3.15
C ASN A 38 11.54 -1.97 2.46
N THR A 39 12.77 -2.43 2.67
CA THR A 39 14.01 -1.83 2.16
C THR A 39 14.45 -2.35 0.79
N GLY A 40 13.68 -3.26 0.19
CA GLY A 40 13.89 -3.77 -1.15
C GLY A 40 13.86 -2.63 -2.16
N MET A 41 14.92 -2.54 -2.97
CA MET A 41 15.02 -1.54 -4.03
C MET A 41 14.34 -2.00 -5.32
N THR A 42 14.13 -3.30 -5.45
CA THR A 42 13.47 -3.97 -6.59
C THR A 42 12.50 -5.01 -6.05
N GLY A 43 11.72 -5.62 -6.94
CA GLY A 43 10.80 -6.69 -6.57
C GLY A 43 9.53 -6.20 -5.87
N TYR A 44 9.06 -4.99 -6.19
CA TYR A 44 7.84 -4.45 -5.60
C TYR A 44 6.60 -5.28 -5.96
N GLN A 45 6.58 -5.96 -7.11
CA GLN A 45 5.47 -6.83 -7.50
C GLN A 45 5.37 -8.06 -6.60
N GLU A 46 6.51 -8.69 -6.32
CA GLU A 46 6.64 -9.80 -5.39
C GLU A 46 6.17 -9.39 -4.00
N ILE A 47 6.61 -8.21 -3.53
CA ILE A 47 6.20 -7.65 -2.22
C ILE A 47 4.68 -7.42 -2.17
N ILE A 48 4.09 -6.81 -3.21
CA ILE A 48 2.65 -6.50 -3.23
C ILE A 48 1.79 -7.77 -3.21
N THR A 49 2.32 -8.87 -3.76
CA THR A 49 1.59 -10.15 -3.90
C THR A 49 1.98 -11.22 -2.88
N ASP A 50 2.94 -10.97 -2.00
CA ASP A 50 3.34 -11.90 -0.95
C ASP A 50 2.26 -11.98 0.15
N PRO A 51 1.70 -13.18 0.44
CA PRO A 51 0.71 -13.41 1.50
C PRO A 51 1.13 -12.93 2.89
N SER A 52 2.43 -12.81 3.16
CA SER A 52 2.97 -12.32 4.43
C SER A 52 2.56 -10.88 4.74
N TYR A 53 2.22 -10.08 3.72
CA TYR A 53 1.76 -8.70 3.87
C TYR A 53 0.23 -8.56 4.02
N TYR A 54 -0.50 -9.68 4.13
CA TYR A 54 -1.93 -9.62 4.38
C TYR A 54 -2.23 -8.93 5.72
N GLY A 55 -3.06 -7.89 5.70
CA GLY A 55 -3.31 -7.06 6.89
C GLY A 55 -2.44 -5.81 6.99
N GLN A 56 -1.46 -5.65 6.11
CA GLN A 56 -0.42 -4.64 6.23
C GLN A 56 -0.51 -3.55 5.17
N ILE A 57 -0.15 -2.33 5.57
CA ILE A 57 0.08 -1.18 4.70
C ILE A 57 1.59 -1.06 4.52
N VAL A 58 2.07 -1.29 3.29
CA VAL A 58 3.51 -1.39 3.02
C VAL A 58 4.06 -0.05 2.53
N CYS A 59 5.05 0.47 3.23
CA CYS A 59 5.86 1.60 2.80
C CYS A 59 7.15 1.11 2.11
N LEU A 60 7.31 1.40 0.83
CA LEU A 60 8.55 1.09 0.12
C LEU A 60 9.55 2.23 0.30
N THR A 61 10.77 1.91 0.75
CA THR A 61 11.78 2.94 1.01
C THR A 61 12.46 3.46 -0.26
N TYR A 62 12.49 2.66 -1.32
CA TYR A 62 13.08 3.10 -2.58
C TYR A 62 12.19 4.20 -3.22
N PRO A 63 12.75 5.35 -3.62
CA PRO A 63 11.92 6.50 -3.96
C PRO A 63 11.01 6.29 -5.18
N LEU A 64 11.51 5.64 -6.23
CA LEU A 64 10.81 5.47 -7.49
C LEU A 64 10.30 4.04 -7.63
N ILE A 65 8.99 3.86 -7.45
CA ILE A 65 8.35 2.53 -7.51
C ILE A 65 7.54 2.42 -8.80
N GLY A 66 7.47 1.21 -9.38
CA GLY A 66 6.69 0.96 -10.59
C GLY A 66 7.48 1.12 -11.89
N ASN A 67 8.79 1.38 -11.85
CA ASN A 67 9.64 1.62 -13.02
C ASN A 67 9.68 0.46 -14.04
N CYS A 68 9.49 -0.78 -13.59
CA CYS A 68 9.45 -1.96 -14.45
C CYS A 68 8.01 -2.39 -14.85
N GLY A 69 6.98 -1.64 -14.44
CA GLY A 69 5.58 -2.04 -14.58
C GLY A 69 5.24 -3.32 -13.80
N ILE A 70 4.20 -4.02 -14.24
CA ILE A 70 3.76 -5.32 -13.73
C ILE A 70 3.77 -6.33 -14.88
N ASN A 71 4.19 -7.57 -14.60
CA ASN A 71 4.22 -8.69 -15.55
C ASN A 71 3.53 -9.93 -14.99
N ASN A 72 3.42 -11.00 -15.77
CA ASN A 72 2.67 -12.20 -15.37
C ASN A 72 3.51 -13.26 -14.63
N GLU A 73 4.82 -13.07 -14.51
CA GLU A 73 5.78 -14.08 -14.03
C GLU A 73 6.24 -13.81 -12.59
N ASP A 74 6.28 -12.55 -12.16
CA ASP A 74 6.85 -12.17 -10.86
C ASP A 74 5.79 -12.12 -9.72
N PHE A 75 4.71 -12.91 -9.83
CA PHE A 75 3.66 -12.99 -8.81
C PHE A 75 3.98 -14.05 -7.74
N GLN A 76 3.87 -13.68 -6.46
CA GLN A 76 4.03 -14.60 -5.32
C GLN A 76 2.68 -15.20 -4.84
N SER A 77 1.57 -14.66 -5.31
CA SER A 77 0.23 -15.25 -5.15
C SER A 77 -0.72 -14.75 -6.24
N HIS A 78 -1.97 -15.25 -6.23
CA HIS A 78 -2.95 -14.96 -7.28
C HIS A 78 -3.43 -13.50 -7.35
N GLU A 79 -3.23 -12.70 -6.30
CA GLU A 79 -3.72 -11.32 -6.20
C GLU A 79 -2.83 -10.50 -5.24
N PRO A 80 -2.91 -9.17 -5.24
CA PRO A 80 -2.29 -8.35 -4.20
C PRO A 80 -2.78 -8.75 -2.81
N LYS A 81 -1.85 -8.90 -1.87
CA LYS A 81 -2.15 -9.25 -0.48
C LYS A 81 -2.02 -8.07 0.46
N VAL A 82 -1.27 -7.03 0.06
CA VAL A 82 -1.17 -5.76 0.79
C VAL A 82 -2.54 -5.08 0.90
N TRP A 83 -2.78 -4.46 2.05
CA TRP A 83 -4.00 -3.66 2.28
C TRP A 83 -3.84 -2.21 1.84
N GLY A 84 -2.60 -1.75 1.69
CA GLY A 84 -2.29 -0.49 1.05
C GLY A 84 -0.81 -0.38 0.71
N LEU A 85 -0.51 0.56 -0.19
CA LEU A 85 0.84 0.83 -0.65
C LEU A 85 1.19 2.31 -0.46
N VAL A 86 2.36 2.59 0.09
CA VAL A 86 2.87 3.94 0.30
C VAL A 86 4.24 4.06 -0.36
N VAL A 87 4.37 5.02 -1.26
CA VAL A 87 5.61 5.26 -2.01
C VAL A 87 5.96 6.75 -2.00
N LYS A 88 7.22 7.06 -2.32
CA LYS A 88 7.62 8.45 -2.51
C LYS A 88 7.16 8.98 -3.87
N GLU A 89 7.38 8.20 -4.93
CA GLU A 89 7.02 8.54 -6.31
C GLU A 89 6.58 7.27 -7.06
N ASN A 90 5.45 7.33 -7.74
CA ASN A 90 5.00 6.29 -8.66
C ASN A 90 5.48 6.60 -10.08
N CYS A 91 6.14 5.64 -10.72
CA CYS A 91 6.55 5.76 -12.12
C CYS A 91 5.36 5.62 -13.05
N ARG A 92 4.92 6.74 -13.64
CA ARG A 92 3.77 6.80 -14.56
C ARG A 92 4.06 6.20 -15.94
N ASN A 93 5.33 6.18 -16.34
CA ASN A 93 5.78 5.72 -17.65
C ASN A 93 6.85 4.64 -17.49
N PRO A 94 6.47 3.43 -17.02
CA PRO A 94 7.41 2.32 -16.90
C PRO A 94 7.99 1.92 -18.25
N ASN A 95 9.19 1.34 -18.20
CA ASN A 95 9.81 0.75 -19.38
C ASN A 95 10.57 -0.51 -19.00
N ASN A 96 9.99 -1.65 -19.34
CA ASN A 96 10.63 -2.96 -19.22
C ASN A 96 10.06 -3.88 -20.31
N TRP A 97 10.90 -4.68 -20.95
CA TRP A 97 10.47 -5.59 -22.00
C TRP A 97 9.42 -6.64 -21.56
N ARG A 98 9.34 -6.93 -20.24
CA ARG A 98 8.36 -7.84 -19.64
C ARG A 98 7.04 -7.17 -19.27
N MET A 99 6.96 -5.83 -19.25
CA MET A 99 5.80 -5.13 -18.70
C MET A 99 4.53 -5.39 -19.52
N LYS A 100 3.41 -5.54 -18.81
CA LYS A 100 2.05 -5.67 -19.38
C LYS A 100 1.14 -4.55 -18.91
N TYR A 101 1.29 -4.14 -17.65
CA TYR A 101 0.50 -3.09 -17.02
C TYR A 101 1.41 -2.12 -16.28
N THR A 102 0.94 -0.89 -16.08
CA THR A 102 1.49 0.00 -15.07
C THR A 102 1.14 -0.49 -13.66
N LEU A 103 1.89 -0.01 -12.67
CA LEU A 103 1.57 -0.31 -11.27
C LEU A 103 0.20 0.24 -10.88
N GLU A 104 -0.15 1.44 -11.34
CA GLU A 104 -1.43 2.09 -11.08
C GLU A 104 -2.61 1.28 -11.63
N GLU A 105 -2.54 0.82 -12.89
CA GLU A 105 -3.59 -0.01 -13.49
C GLU A 105 -3.83 -1.28 -12.67
N TYR A 106 -2.74 -1.98 -12.31
CA TYR A 106 -2.81 -3.23 -11.55
C TYR A 106 -3.43 -3.03 -10.16
N LEU A 107 -3.04 -1.98 -9.44
CA LEU A 107 -3.57 -1.68 -8.11
C LEU A 107 -5.05 -1.28 -8.16
N LYS A 108 -5.46 -0.50 -9.16
CA LYS A 108 -6.86 -0.11 -9.35
C LYS A 108 -7.74 -1.31 -9.70
N GLU A 109 -7.28 -2.18 -10.60
CA GLU A 109 -7.98 -3.40 -10.99
C GLU A 109 -8.26 -4.31 -9.77
N HIS A 110 -7.33 -4.36 -8.82
CA HIS A 110 -7.42 -5.21 -7.63
C HIS A 110 -7.93 -4.49 -6.37
N GLY A 111 -8.41 -3.25 -6.48
CA GLY A 111 -9.00 -2.54 -5.34
C GLY A 111 -8.00 -2.16 -4.24
N VAL A 112 -6.73 -1.93 -4.57
CA VAL A 112 -5.69 -1.55 -3.60
C VAL A 112 -5.59 -0.02 -3.49
N ILE A 113 -5.63 0.48 -2.25
CA ILE A 113 -5.43 1.90 -1.95
C ILE A 113 -3.93 2.18 -1.96
N ALA A 114 -3.50 3.21 -2.69
CA ALA A 114 -2.09 3.54 -2.80
C ALA A 114 -1.83 5.05 -2.85
N LEU A 115 -0.81 5.51 -2.11
CA LEU A 115 -0.44 6.92 -1.98
C LEU A 115 1.00 7.18 -2.41
N GLU A 116 1.19 8.19 -3.25
CA GLU A 116 2.50 8.74 -3.63
C GLU A 116 2.74 10.12 -2.98
N GLY A 117 3.98 10.63 -3.03
CA GLY A 117 4.36 11.95 -2.52
C GLY A 117 4.74 11.97 -1.03
N ILE A 118 4.44 10.89 -0.29
CA ILE A 118 4.73 10.79 1.14
C ILE A 118 6.25 10.76 1.41
N ASP A 119 6.70 11.44 2.46
CA ASP A 119 8.08 11.29 2.95
C ASP A 119 8.28 9.92 3.61
N THR A 120 8.55 8.92 2.77
CA THR A 120 8.79 7.54 3.18
C THR A 120 10.00 7.40 4.11
N ARG A 121 10.96 8.34 4.06
CA ARG A 121 12.14 8.33 4.95
C ARG A 121 11.74 8.75 6.37
N SER A 122 10.92 9.79 6.52
CA SER A 122 10.37 10.20 7.81
C SER A 122 9.48 9.10 8.40
N LEU A 123 8.59 8.53 7.58
CA LEU A 123 7.73 7.41 7.96
C LEU A 123 8.54 6.20 8.43
N THR A 124 9.56 5.80 7.67
CA THR A 124 10.44 4.67 8.02
C THR A 124 11.19 4.90 9.33
N GLN A 125 11.72 6.11 9.56
CA GLN A 125 12.39 6.44 10.83
C GLN A 125 11.45 6.33 12.04
N LYS A 126 10.18 6.71 11.85
CA LYS A 126 9.16 6.61 12.88
C LYS A 126 8.82 5.15 13.20
N ILE A 127 8.51 4.34 12.18
CA ILE A 127 8.24 2.90 12.34
C ILE A 127 9.45 2.22 12.99
N ARG A 128 10.67 2.47 12.51
CA ARG A 128 11.88 1.87 13.10
C ARG A 128 12.05 2.21 14.59
N SER A 129 11.66 3.40 15.03
CA SER A 129 11.81 3.84 16.42
C SER A 129 10.74 3.26 17.35
N LYS A 130 9.52 3.03 16.87
CA LYS A 130 8.37 2.56 17.67
C LYS A 130 8.05 1.08 17.51
N GLY A 131 8.61 0.42 16.49
CA GLY A 131 8.19 -0.91 16.05
C GLY A 131 7.08 -0.82 15.02
N THR A 132 6.23 -1.85 14.93
CA THR A 132 5.05 -1.77 14.08
C THR A 132 4.00 -0.86 14.70
N MET A 133 3.22 -0.19 13.85
CA MET A 133 2.18 0.74 14.29
C MET A 133 0.91 0.49 13.51
N LEU A 134 -0.24 0.65 14.14
CA LEU A 134 -1.50 0.72 13.41
C LEU A 134 -1.60 2.03 12.64
N GLY A 135 -2.21 1.96 11.46
CA GLY A 135 -2.51 3.14 10.67
C GLY A 135 -3.68 2.93 9.73
N ILE A 136 -4.32 4.03 9.35
CA ILE A 136 -5.32 4.05 8.29
C ILE A 136 -4.73 4.76 7.08
N ILE A 137 -4.72 4.04 5.95
CA ILE A 137 -4.53 4.64 4.63
C ILE A 137 -5.90 5.02 4.08
N ALA A 138 -6.02 6.23 3.55
CA ALA A 138 -7.27 6.76 3.01
C ALA A 138 -7.00 7.59 1.75
N ALA A 139 -7.85 7.43 0.74
CA ALA A 139 -7.83 8.18 -0.51
C ALA A 139 -9.23 8.76 -0.76
N GLY A 140 -9.30 10.04 -1.08
CA GLY A 140 -10.55 10.81 -1.20
C GLY A 140 -10.65 11.92 -0.15
N ASP A 141 -11.84 12.52 -0.05
CA ASP A 141 -12.14 13.57 0.92
C ASP A 141 -12.43 12.94 2.30
N TRP A 142 -11.44 12.97 3.18
CA TRP A 142 -11.51 12.35 4.50
C TRP A 142 -11.07 13.33 5.59
N ASP A 143 -11.80 13.34 6.69
CA ASP A 143 -11.42 14.04 7.92
C ASP A 143 -10.36 13.24 8.69
N VAL A 144 -9.20 13.85 8.93
CA VAL A 144 -8.06 13.21 9.61
C VAL A 144 -8.36 12.87 11.07
N GLU A 145 -9.13 13.69 11.78
CA GLU A 145 -9.53 13.43 13.17
C GLU A 145 -10.46 12.22 13.23
N GLU A 146 -11.40 12.09 12.30
CA GLU A 146 -12.24 10.89 12.19
C GLU A 146 -11.44 9.61 11.92
N LEU A 147 -10.41 9.71 11.06
CA LEU A 147 -9.52 8.57 10.78
C LEU A 147 -8.75 8.18 12.05
N PHE A 148 -8.22 9.15 12.79
CA PHE A 148 -7.50 8.89 14.04
C PHE A 148 -8.40 8.22 15.09
N LEU A 149 -9.62 8.73 15.30
CA LEU A 149 -10.59 8.15 16.24
C LEU A 149 -10.97 6.71 15.87
N LYS A 150 -10.94 6.34 14.58
CA LYS A 150 -11.16 4.96 14.13
C LYS A 150 -10.00 4.04 14.49
N ILE A 151 -8.77 4.53 14.49
CA ILE A 151 -7.60 3.75 14.91
C ILE A 151 -7.71 3.40 16.38
N GLU A 152 -8.05 4.38 17.23
CA GLU A 152 -8.20 4.16 18.68
C GLU A 152 -9.27 3.11 19.02
N LYS A 153 -10.41 3.16 18.32
CA LYS A 153 -11.50 2.18 18.48
C LYS A 153 -11.18 0.82 17.87
N GLY A 154 -10.26 0.79 16.91
CA GLY A 154 -9.97 -0.33 16.04
C GLY A 154 -8.82 -1.21 16.49
N LYS A 155 -8.26 -1.06 17.71
CA LYS A 155 -7.16 -1.89 18.22
C LYS A 155 -7.41 -3.38 17.89
N ILE A 156 -6.70 -3.86 16.89
CA ILE A 156 -6.81 -5.22 16.36
C ILE A 156 -6.11 -6.13 17.37
N GLU A 157 -6.83 -6.57 18.39
CA GLU A 157 -6.39 -7.72 19.17
C GLU A 157 -6.43 -8.98 18.28
N GLY A 158 -5.25 -9.49 17.95
CA GLY A 158 -5.01 -10.90 17.62
C GLY A 158 -5.89 -11.54 16.54
N LYS A 159 -6.16 -10.86 15.42
CA LYS A 159 -6.80 -11.53 14.27
C LYS A 159 -5.90 -12.65 13.75
N LYS A 160 -6.45 -13.86 13.62
CA LYS A 160 -5.78 -14.98 12.93
C LYS A 160 -5.78 -14.70 11.43
N LEU A 161 -4.64 -14.31 10.88
CA LEU A 161 -4.49 -13.97 9.45
C LEU A 161 -4.24 -15.20 8.57
N VAL A 162 -3.60 -16.25 9.11
CA VAL A 162 -3.25 -17.47 8.37
C VAL A 162 -4.45 -18.14 7.67
N PRO A 163 -5.63 -18.28 8.33
CA PRO A 163 -6.80 -18.86 7.67
C PRO A 163 -7.34 -18.05 6.48
N GLU A 164 -7.04 -16.74 6.40
CA GLU A 164 -7.53 -15.87 5.32
C GLU A 164 -6.71 -16.00 4.03
N VAL A 165 -5.47 -16.51 4.14
CA VAL A 165 -4.54 -16.65 3.02
C VAL A 165 -4.23 -18.10 2.65
N THR A 166 -4.70 -19.06 3.45
CA THR A 166 -4.47 -20.49 3.19
C THR A 166 -5.36 -21.03 2.07
N VAL A 167 -4.90 -22.07 1.39
CA VAL A 167 -5.73 -22.79 0.39
C VAL A 167 -6.90 -23.48 1.09
N ARG A 168 -8.09 -23.40 0.49
CA ARG A 168 -9.31 -23.98 1.07
C ARG A 168 -9.33 -25.50 1.02
N GLU A 169 -8.65 -26.06 0.02
CA GLU A 169 -8.55 -27.48 -0.23
C GLU A 169 -7.10 -27.83 -0.60
N PRO A 170 -6.62 -29.05 -0.27
CA PRO A 170 -5.30 -29.50 -0.68
C PRO A 170 -5.17 -29.51 -2.21
N VAL A 171 -4.10 -28.90 -2.70
CA VAL A 171 -3.74 -28.93 -4.12
C VAL A 171 -2.73 -30.06 -4.30
N PHE A 172 -3.08 -31.03 -5.15
CA PHE A 172 -2.23 -32.17 -5.52
C PHE A 172 -1.70 -32.03 -6.93
#